data_AF-A0A6P8Y7Q3-F1
#
_entry.id   AF-A0A6P8Y7Q3-F1
#
_cell.length_a   1.000
_cell.length_b   1.000
_cell.length_c   1.000
_cell.angle_alpha   90.00
_cell.angle_beta   90.00
_cell.angle_gamma   90.00
#
_symmetry.space_group_name_H-M   'P 1'
#
loop_
_entity.id
_entity.type
_entity.pdbx_description
1 polymer ?
#
loop_
_entity_poly.entity_id
_entity_poly.type
_entity_poly.pdbx_seq_one_letter_code
_entity_poly.pdbx_strand_id
1 'polypeptide(L)'
;MNAYYTVYSGDNFDDESIGDERSEEDTDDASETEFRSPNRYGNTNGTSSNSNNNNSSGNNNSNNNSIGSNSELKEQMYQHKLINLQKQLDELNQLMHPEYMKRVRKLDNQLKERRRLNEIYKDYMRECVERDYILEKKAAQKEYDEKMMDLKDNLIADFEDRKRQIENERYSLELTNDSMEIKTTVTRKLRRRPNEPLPVIEKRRKPATGQLLIYQLDDKEIESDLKMIQRGKPLPLQQNGMGSYSNSQQQQQQQQHNLLAEANSYVETRIEDNKLLYERRWFCRGQQIYVEGKDMNKFPATITAIGNEVIWVKRSNESKFKINMSHLAKGKISIKRR
;
A
#
# COMPACT_ATOMS: atom_id res chain seq x y z
N MET A 1 42.83 -37.96 -27.80
CA MET A 1 42.48 -39.10 -26.92
C MET A 1 42.43 -38.56 -25.51
N ASN A 2 41.26 -38.10 -25.05
CA ASN A 2 40.29 -38.81 -24.19
C ASN A 2 40.92 -39.20 -22.84
N ALA A 3 40.60 -38.49 -21.75
CA ALA A 3 39.47 -38.70 -20.81
C ALA A 3 40.13 -39.12 -19.47
N TYR A 4 39.79 -38.62 -18.27
CA TYR A 4 38.52 -38.61 -17.52
C TYR A 4 38.64 -37.54 -16.40
N TYR A 5 37.68 -36.62 -16.20
CA TYR A 5 36.55 -36.68 -15.26
C TYR A 5 36.87 -37.14 -13.82
N THR A 6 36.78 -36.21 -12.86
CA THR A 6 36.37 -36.47 -11.46
C THR A 6 35.33 -35.42 -11.06
N VAL A 7 34.10 -35.89 -10.86
CA VAL A 7 32.93 -35.15 -10.40
C VAL A 7 32.84 -35.27 -8.88
N TYR A 8 32.47 -34.17 -8.22
CA TYR A 8 32.12 -34.13 -6.80
C TYR A 8 30.85 -34.95 -6.51
N SER A 9 31.02 -36.06 -5.79
CA SER A 9 30.01 -36.62 -4.87
C SER A 9 30.16 -35.86 -3.55
N GLY A 10 29.15 -35.45 -2.79
CA GLY A 10 27.81 -35.98 -2.63
C GLY A 10 27.63 -36.26 -1.14
N ASP A 11 27.54 -35.21 -0.32
CA ASP A 11 27.30 -35.33 1.11
C ASP A 11 25.80 -35.10 1.40
N ASN A 12 25.10 -36.22 1.52
CA ASN A 12 23.82 -36.34 2.20
C ASN A 12 24.07 -36.30 3.72
N PHE A 13 23.41 -35.39 4.42
CA PHE A 13 23.16 -35.51 5.85
C PHE A 13 21.66 -35.25 6.09
N ASP A 14 20.96 -36.36 6.25
CA ASP A 14 20.02 -36.68 7.34
C ASP A 14 18.97 -35.61 7.72
N ASP A 15 17.83 -35.79 7.07
CA ASP A 15 16.48 -35.41 7.49
C ASP A 15 16.03 -36.29 8.68
N GLU A 16 16.03 -35.74 9.89
CA GLU A 16 15.18 -36.24 10.98
C GLU A 16 14.66 -35.09 11.86
N SER A 17 13.34 -35.20 12.14
CA SER A 17 12.64 -34.65 13.32
C SER A 17 12.22 -33.18 13.28
N ILE A 18 11.08 -32.90 12.63
CA ILE A 18 10.24 -31.75 12.96
C ILE A 18 9.20 -32.19 14.00
N GLY A 19 9.58 -32.06 15.26
CA GLY A 19 8.70 -32.23 16.41
C GLY A 19 7.68 -31.09 16.45
N ASP A 20 6.41 -31.47 16.47
CA ASP A 20 5.24 -30.63 16.63
C ASP A 20 5.15 -30.14 18.09
N GLU A 21 5.91 -29.08 18.43
CA GLU A 21 5.77 -28.41 19.73
C GLU A 21 4.58 -27.44 19.72
N ARG A 22 3.41 -27.99 20.04
CA ARG A 22 2.31 -27.25 20.62
C ARG A 22 2.77 -26.63 21.95
N SER A 23 3.00 -25.33 21.95
CA SER A 23 3.04 -24.56 23.19
C SER A 23 1.59 -24.30 23.62
N GLU A 24 1.12 -25.15 24.52
CA GLU A 24 -0.03 -24.89 25.38
C GLU A 24 0.40 -23.81 26.38
N GLU A 25 -0.07 -22.57 26.20
CA GLU A 25 -0.04 -21.56 27.27
C GLU A 25 -1.39 -21.57 27.98
N ASP A 26 -1.34 -22.07 29.20
CA ASP A 26 -2.39 -22.11 30.21
C ASP A 26 -3.05 -20.74 30.40
N THR A 27 -4.34 -20.67 30.09
CA THR A 27 -5.23 -19.60 30.54
C THR A 27 -6.00 -20.05 31.77
N ASP A 28 -5.37 -19.98 32.93
CA ASP A 28 -6.03 -20.08 34.23
C ASP A 28 -5.92 -18.73 34.95
N ASP A 29 -7.04 -18.00 35.02
CA ASP A 29 -7.57 -17.38 36.25
C ASP A 29 -8.73 -16.44 35.89
N ALA A 30 -9.93 -17.00 35.86
CA ALA A 30 -11.18 -16.25 35.82
C ALA A 30 -12.14 -16.84 36.85
N SER A 31 -11.83 -16.64 38.12
CA SER A 31 -12.79 -16.79 39.20
C SER A 31 -13.15 -15.42 39.78
N GLU A 32 -14.46 -15.15 39.80
CA GLU A 32 -15.17 -14.26 40.75
C GLU A 32 -14.86 -12.75 40.68
N THR A 33 -15.79 -11.80 40.76
CA THR A 33 -17.22 -11.64 41.05
C THR A 33 -17.57 -10.25 40.44
N GLU A 34 -18.76 -9.96 39.95
CA GLU A 34 -19.74 -9.25 40.78
C GLU A 34 -21.07 -9.15 40.01
N PHE A 35 -22.10 -9.63 40.71
CA PHE A 35 -23.50 -9.37 40.50
C PHE A 35 -23.77 -7.88 40.25
N ARG A 36 -24.39 -7.56 39.11
CA ARG A 36 -25.00 -6.25 38.89
C ARG A 36 -26.49 -6.29 39.26
N SER A 37 -26.80 -5.46 40.27
CA SER A 37 -28.10 -4.84 40.63
C SER A 37 -29.05 -5.70 41.47
N PRO A 38 -29.82 -5.13 42.45
CA PRO A 38 -30.53 -3.83 42.33
C PRO A 38 -30.70 -3.00 43.63
N ASN A 39 -30.79 -1.66 43.51
CA ASN A 39 -31.96 -0.89 43.97
C ASN A 39 -31.77 0.62 43.83
N ARG A 40 -32.53 1.18 42.87
CA ARG A 40 -33.17 2.48 43.01
C ARG A 40 -34.21 2.38 44.13
N TYR A 41 -34.07 3.17 45.19
CA TYR A 41 -35.23 3.74 45.86
C TYR A 41 -34.98 5.23 46.02
N GLY A 42 -35.70 5.98 45.18
CA GLY A 42 -35.83 7.42 45.30
C GLY A 42 -36.86 7.75 46.39
N ASN A 43 -36.43 8.62 47.28
CA ASN A 43 -37.22 9.61 47.99
C ASN A 43 -38.53 9.98 47.27
N THR A 44 -39.66 9.85 47.97
CA THR A 44 -40.77 10.80 47.84
C THR A 44 -41.30 11.13 49.23
N ASN A 45 -41.23 12.43 49.57
CA ASN A 45 -41.88 13.03 50.72
C ASN A 45 -43.38 13.20 50.44
N GLY A 46 -44.21 12.97 51.46
CA GLY A 46 -45.67 13.14 51.40
C GLY A 46 -46.26 13.52 52.76
N THR A 47 -46.40 14.83 52.91
CA THR A 47 -47.28 15.70 53.72
C THR A 47 -48.43 15.10 54.57
N SER A 48 -48.60 15.73 55.75
CA SER A 48 -49.84 16.12 56.47
C SER A 48 -50.55 15.20 57.47
N SER A 49 -50.52 15.66 58.73
CA SER A 49 -51.63 15.82 59.70
C SER A 49 -52.65 14.69 59.88
N ASN A 50 -52.63 14.04 61.06
CA ASN A 50 -53.85 13.97 61.88
C ASN A 50 -53.54 13.81 63.37
N SER A 51 -54.35 14.49 64.16
CA SER A 51 -54.38 14.49 65.63
C SER A 51 -54.94 13.16 66.14
N ASN A 52 -54.38 12.62 67.22
CA ASN A 52 -55.18 12.00 68.29
C ASN A 52 -54.33 11.79 69.54
N ASN A 53 -54.78 12.46 70.61
CA ASN A 53 -54.39 12.20 71.98
C ASN A 53 -54.67 10.75 72.36
N ASN A 54 -53.72 10.10 73.02
CA ASN A 54 -54.02 9.16 74.09
C ASN A 54 -52.89 9.17 75.12
N ASN A 55 -53.25 9.62 76.33
CA ASN A 55 -52.46 9.43 77.53
C ASN A 55 -52.20 7.94 77.74
N SER A 56 -50.92 7.55 77.79
CA SER A 56 -50.52 6.35 78.52
C SER A 56 -49.29 6.70 79.34
N SER A 57 -49.53 6.83 80.64
CA SER A 57 -48.50 6.80 81.67
C SER A 57 -47.70 5.52 81.54
N GLY A 58 -46.40 5.65 81.33
CA GLY A 58 -45.48 4.54 81.14
C GLY A 58 -44.06 5.02 81.37
N ASN A 59 -43.57 4.83 82.59
CA ASN A 59 -42.16 4.88 82.96
C ASN A 59 -41.29 4.30 81.84
N ASN A 60 -40.30 5.06 81.36
CA ASN A 60 -39.03 4.55 80.88
C ASN A 60 -38.01 5.70 80.82
N ASN A 61 -37.25 5.84 81.91
CA ASN A 61 -35.90 6.38 81.85
C ASN A 61 -35.05 5.46 80.98
N SER A 62 -34.17 6.05 80.17
CA SER A 62 -33.21 5.44 79.22
C SER A 62 -33.74 5.26 77.81
N ASN A 63 -33.44 6.23 76.92
CA ASN A 63 -32.94 5.99 75.54
C ASN A 63 -32.68 7.27 74.71
N ASN A 64 -32.37 8.41 75.33
CA ASN A 64 -31.96 9.61 74.58
C ASN A 64 -30.52 9.57 74.03
N ASN A 65 -29.74 8.51 74.28
CA ASN A 65 -28.37 8.39 73.77
C ASN A 65 -28.26 7.78 72.35
N SER A 66 -29.35 7.24 71.77
CA SER A 66 -29.26 6.54 70.47
C SER A 66 -29.33 7.49 69.26
N ILE A 67 -30.10 8.59 69.35
CA ILE A 67 -30.23 9.59 68.27
C ILE A 67 -28.92 10.39 68.07
N GLY A 68 -28.27 10.78 69.17
CA GLY A 68 -26.98 11.50 69.13
C GLY A 68 -25.86 10.63 68.56
N SER A 69 -25.81 9.36 68.95
CA SER A 69 -24.83 8.39 68.44
C SER A 69 -24.92 8.17 66.93
N ASN A 70 -26.13 8.15 66.35
CA ASN A 70 -26.30 8.02 64.90
C ASN A 70 -25.92 9.29 64.14
N SER A 71 -26.22 10.46 64.72
CA SER A 71 -25.83 11.76 64.15
C SER A 71 -24.32 11.99 64.22
N GLU A 72 -23.69 11.61 65.33
CA GLU A 72 -22.25 11.72 65.56
C GLU A 72 -21.47 10.74 64.67
N LEU A 73 -21.97 9.52 64.46
CA LEU A 73 -21.40 8.58 63.50
C LEU A 73 -21.50 9.11 62.06
N LYS A 74 -22.62 9.73 61.68
CA LYS A 74 -22.78 10.38 60.37
C LYS A 74 -21.82 11.56 60.19
N GLU A 75 -21.63 12.35 61.24
CA GLU A 75 -20.67 13.46 61.24
C GLU A 75 -19.24 12.94 61.09
N GLN A 76 -18.86 11.89 61.82
CA GLN A 76 -17.54 11.23 61.67
C GLN A 76 -17.34 10.67 60.26
N MET A 77 -18.36 10.04 59.66
CA MET A 77 -18.30 9.58 58.26
C MET A 77 -18.15 10.75 57.28
N TYR A 78 -18.80 11.88 57.53
CA TYR A 78 -18.69 13.08 56.72
C TYR A 78 -17.28 13.68 56.80
N GLN A 79 -16.75 13.85 58.01
CA GLN A 79 -15.38 14.33 58.23
C GLN A 79 -14.34 13.40 57.61
N HIS A 80 -14.50 12.08 57.78
CA HIS A 80 -13.63 11.09 57.14
C HIS A 80 -13.70 11.17 55.61
N LYS A 81 -14.88 11.39 55.03
CA LYS A 81 -15.05 11.58 53.59
C LYS A 81 -14.42 12.88 53.09
N LEU A 82 -14.54 13.97 53.86
CA LEU A 82 -13.91 15.25 53.55
C LEU A 82 -12.39 15.12 53.54
N ILE A 83 -11.80 14.49 54.56
CA ILE A 83 -10.36 14.22 54.66
C ILE A 83 -9.88 13.37 53.48
N ASN A 84 -10.63 12.34 53.10
CA ASN A 84 -10.27 11.49 51.96
C ASN A 84 -10.30 12.28 50.63
N LEU A 85 -11.31 13.15 50.43
CA LEU A 85 -11.37 14.01 49.25
C LEU A 85 -10.25 15.06 49.22
N GLN A 86 -9.90 15.65 50.37
CA GLN A 86 -8.75 16.56 50.50
C GLN A 86 -7.44 15.84 50.19
N LYS A 87 -7.26 14.62 50.71
CA LYS A 87 -6.09 13.79 50.39
C LYS A 87 -6.00 13.47 48.90
N GLN A 88 -7.11 13.09 48.26
CA GLN A 88 -7.13 12.85 46.81
C GLN A 88 -6.81 14.11 46.01
N LEU A 89 -7.30 15.27 46.44
CA LEU A 89 -6.98 16.56 45.81
C LEU A 89 -5.49 16.90 45.95
N ASP A 90 -4.90 16.67 47.12
CA ASP A 90 -3.47 16.88 47.36
C ASP A 90 -2.61 15.91 46.54
N GLU A 91 -3.00 14.63 46.48
CA GLU A 91 -2.36 13.63 45.62
C GLU A 91 -2.45 14.00 44.14
N LEU A 92 -3.57 14.59 43.71
CA LEU A 92 -3.74 15.08 42.33
C LEU A 92 -2.89 16.32 42.05
N ASN A 93 -2.85 17.27 42.99
CA ASN A 93 -1.99 18.47 42.92
C ASN A 93 -0.50 18.10 42.89
N GLN A 94 -0.12 17.04 43.58
CA GLN A 94 1.24 16.48 43.57
C GLN A 94 1.50 15.57 42.36
N LEU A 95 0.51 15.34 41.48
CA LEU A 95 0.58 14.44 40.32
C LEU A 95 0.89 12.98 40.70
N MET A 96 0.57 12.58 41.93
CA MET A 96 0.80 11.24 42.48
C MET A 96 -0.47 10.39 42.57
N HIS A 97 -1.63 10.95 42.21
CA HIS A 97 -2.89 10.22 42.26
C HIS A 97 -2.81 8.91 41.46
N PRO A 98 -3.21 7.74 42.02
CA PRO A 98 -3.00 6.43 41.41
C PRO A 98 -3.57 6.29 39.99
N GLU A 99 -4.76 6.84 39.75
CA GLU A 99 -5.40 6.82 38.42
C GLU A 99 -4.65 7.68 37.39
N TYR A 100 -4.10 8.82 37.82
CA TYR A 100 -3.26 9.66 36.96
C TYR A 100 -1.98 8.90 36.59
N MET A 101 -1.29 8.33 37.57
CA MET A 101 -0.08 7.54 37.35
C MET A 101 -0.32 6.30 36.47
N LYS A 102 -1.49 5.65 36.59
CA LYS A 102 -1.89 4.56 35.70
C LYS A 102 -2.05 5.04 34.25
N ARG A 103 -2.64 6.22 34.05
CA ARG A 103 -2.80 6.80 32.72
C ARG A 103 -1.48 7.27 32.11
N VAL A 104 -0.59 7.86 32.90
CA VAL A 104 0.76 8.23 32.48
C VAL A 104 1.56 7.00 32.05
N ARG A 105 1.57 5.93 32.85
CA ARG A 105 2.23 4.66 32.49
C ARG A 105 1.68 4.07 31.18
N LYS A 106 0.36 4.14 30.97
CA LYS A 106 -0.26 3.68 29.73
C LYS A 106 0.23 4.48 28.51
N LEU A 107 0.33 5.80 28.63
CA LEU A 107 0.82 6.66 27.56
C LEU A 107 2.31 6.43 27.28
N ASP A 108 3.12 6.24 28.32
CA ASP A 108 4.54 5.92 28.18
C ASP A 108 4.75 4.57 27.46
N ASN A 109 3.97 3.55 27.82
CA ASN A 109 4.00 2.26 27.13
C ASN A 109 3.60 2.39 25.66
N GLN A 110 2.55 3.17 25.35
CA GLN A 110 2.14 3.42 23.97
C GLN A 110 3.23 4.13 23.15
N LEU A 111 3.93 5.10 23.76
CA LEU A 111 5.03 5.80 23.12
C LEU A 111 6.20 4.85 22.86
N LYS A 112 6.58 4.04 23.85
CA LYS A 112 7.64 3.03 23.72
C LYS A 112 7.32 2.04 22.59
N GLU A 113 6.10 1.53 22.55
CA GLU A 113 5.68 0.60 21.50
C GLU A 113 5.67 1.26 20.12
N ARG A 114 5.20 2.52 20.03
CA ARG A 114 5.23 3.27 18.78
C ARG A 114 6.66 3.52 18.29
N ARG A 115 7.61 3.81 19.20
CA ARG A 115 9.03 3.95 18.86
C ARG A 115 9.62 2.62 18.38
N ARG A 116 9.35 1.52 19.07
CA ARG A 116 9.78 0.17 18.67
C ARG A 116 9.28 -0.16 17.27
N LEU A 117 7.98 0.05 17.01
CA LEU A 117 7.39 -0.21 15.70
C LEU A 117 8.02 0.65 14.59
N ASN A 118 8.36 1.90 14.90
CA ASN A 118 8.99 2.81 13.95
C ASN A 118 10.42 2.35 13.57
N GLU A 119 11.22 1.91 14.54
CA GLU A 119 12.56 1.36 14.24
C GLU A 119 12.47 0.09 13.40
N ILE A 120 11.56 -0.85 13.76
CA ILE A 120 11.34 -2.06 12.95
C ILE A 120 10.93 -1.69 11.52
N TYR A 121 10.04 -0.72 11.35
CA TYR A 121 9.60 -0.28 10.03
C TYR A 121 10.75 0.35 9.23
N LYS A 122 11.59 1.17 9.87
CA LYS A 122 12.77 1.78 9.25
C LYS A 122 13.78 0.72 8.80
N ASP A 123 14.02 -0.32 9.61
CA ASP A 123 14.91 -1.43 9.24
C ASP A 123 14.34 -2.25 8.08
N TYR A 124 13.04 -2.54 8.12
CA TYR A 124 12.34 -3.19 7.01
C TYR A 124 12.44 -2.38 5.70
N MET A 125 12.22 -1.07 5.77
CA MET A 125 12.34 -0.19 4.60
C MET A 125 13.77 -0.16 4.06
N ARG A 126 14.78 -0.15 4.94
CA ARG A 126 16.20 -0.26 4.55
C ARG A 126 16.45 -1.57 3.79
N GLU A 127 15.96 -2.69 4.31
CA GLU A 127 16.13 -4.00 3.67
C GLU A 127 15.47 -4.05 2.29
N CYS A 128 14.29 -3.41 2.13
CA CYS A 128 13.64 -3.31 0.83
C CYS A 128 14.49 -2.53 -0.19
N VAL A 129 15.00 -1.36 0.20
CA VAL A 129 15.87 -0.57 -0.67
C VAL A 129 17.15 -1.33 -1.03
N GLU A 130 17.74 -2.05 -0.07
CA GLU A 130 18.94 -2.85 -0.31
C GLU A 130 18.69 -4.01 -1.27
N ARG A 131 17.55 -4.69 -1.13
CA ARG A 131 17.13 -5.75 -2.05
C ARG A 131 16.93 -5.23 -3.46
N ASP A 132 16.24 -4.10 -3.61
CA ASP A 132 16.01 -3.46 -4.91
C ASP A 132 17.34 -3.03 -5.55
N TYR A 133 18.24 -2.44 -4.76
CA TYR A 133 19.58 -2.09 -5.21
C TYR A 133 20.38 -3.31 -5.73
N ILE A 134 20.33 -4.43 -5.00
CA ILE A 134 21.02 -5.66 -5.42
C ILE A 134 20.42 -6.21 -6.73
N LEU A 135 19.10 -6.21 -6.85
CA LEU A 135 18.41 -6.66 -8.06
C LEU A 135 18.76 -5.77 -9.26
N GLU A 136 18.74 -4.46 -9.08
CA GLU A 136 19.09 -3.50 -10.13
C GLU A 136 20.55 -3.66 -10.57
N LYS A 137 21.48 -3.83 -9.62
CA LYS A 137 22.89 -4.08 -9.93
C LYS A 137 23.08 -5.37 -10.73
N LYS A 138 22.35 -6.45 -10.39
CA LYS A 138 22.38 -7.71 -11.14
C LYS A 138 21.76 -7.56 -12.52
N ALA A 139 20.67 -6.82 -12.66
CA ALA A 139 20.02 -6.55 -13.93
C ALA A 139 20.94 -5.76 -14.87
N ALA A 140 21.57 -4.70 -14.36
CA ALA A 140 22.52 -3.90 -15.13
C ALA A 140 23.74 -4.71 -15.59
N GLN A 141 24.28 -5.59 -14.74
CA GLN A 141 25.37 -6.48 -15.13
C GLN A 141 24.94 -7.47 -16.21
N LYS A 142 23.76 -8.07 -16.05
CA LYS A 142 23.20 -9.00 -17.04
C LYS A 142 22.99 -8.32 -18.40
N GLU A 143 22.43 -7.10 -18.42
CA GLU A 143 22.23 -6.32 -19.64
C GLU A 143 23.56 -5.99 -20.33
N TYR A 144 24.59 -5.64 -19.56
CA TYR A 144 25.93 -5.41 -20.09
C TYR A 144 26.49 -6.67 -20.75
N ASP A 145 26.39 -7.82 -20.09
CA ASP A 145 26.89 -9.09 -20.62
C ASP A 145 26.12 -9.53 -21.88
N GLU A 146 24.79 -9.34 -21.91
CA GLU A 146 23.96 -9.59 -23.08
C GLU A 146 24.37 -8.71 -24.26
N LYS A 147 24.53 -7.39 -24.05
CA LYS A 147 25.00 -6.47 -25.12
C LYS A 147 26.40 -6.82 -25.62
N MET A 148 27.28 -7.26 -24.72
CA MET A 148 28.62 -7.70 -25.10
C MET A 148 28.57 -8.99 -25.93
N MET A 149 27.64 -9.90 -25.65
CA MET A 149 27.42 -11.10 -26.44
C MET A 149 26.83 -10.76 -27.80
N ASP A 150 25.77 -9.95 -27.84
CA ASP A 150 25.13 -9.49 -29.09
C ASP A 150 26.14 -8.81 -30.03
N LEU A 151 27.04 -7.99 -29.50
CA LEU A 151 28.05 -7.33 -30.33
C LEU A 151 29.04 -8.33 -30.96
N LYS A 152 29.42 -9.38 -30.21
CA LYS A 152 30.28 -10.44 -30.73
C LYS A 152 29.56 -11.26 -31.79
N ASP A 153 28.29 -11.61 -31.54
CA ASP A 153 27.49 -12.39 -32.48
C ASP A 153 27.21 -11.62 -33.77
N ASN A 154 26.91 -10.32 -33.68
CA ASN A 154 26.80 -9.43 -34.83
C ASN A 154 28.11 -9.37 -35.64
N LEU A 155 29.25 -9.26 -34.97
CA LEU A 155 30.54 -9.21 -35.65
C LEU A 155 30.85 -10.54 -36.37
N ILE A 156 30.52 -11.67 -35.76
CA ILE A 156 30.65 -12.99 -36.38
C ILE A 156 29.73 -13.09 -37.61
N ALA A 157 28.47 -12.70 -37.47
CA ALA A 157 27.51 -12.70 -38.58
C ALA A 157 27.99 -11.83 -39.76
N ASP A 158 28.51 -10.64 -39.50
CA ASP A 158 29.09 -9.75 -40.53
C ASP A 158 30.26 -10.41 -41.27
N PHE A 159 31.12 -11.15 -40.57
CA PHE A 159 32.24 -11.87 -41.20
C PHE A 159 31.75 -13.07 -42.01
N GLU A 160 30.75 -13.80 -41.53
CA GLU A 160 30.13 -14.92 -42.25
C GLU A 160 29.41 -14.45 -43.52
N ASP A 161 28.69 -13.33 -43.45
CA ASP A 161 28.02 -12.74 -44.60
C ASP A 161 29.01 -12.17 -45.61
N ARG A 162 30.10 -11.53 -45.16
CA ARG A 162 31.19 -11.09 -46.05
C ARG A 162 31.84 -12.29 -46.74
N LYS A 163 32.08 -13.39 -46.02
CA LYS A 163 32.60 -14.63 -46.62
C LYS A 163 31.64 -15.17 -47.68
N ARG A 164 30.35 -15.26 -47.37
CA ARG A 164 29.30 -15.71 -48.30
C ARG A 164 29.20 -14.80 -49.53
N GLN A 165 29.31 -13.49 -49.33
CA GLN A 165 29.31 -12.52 -50.41
C GLN A 165 30.51 -12.73 -51.35
N ILE A 166 31.72 -12.92 -50.81
CA ILE A 166 32.91 -13.21 -51.61
C ILE A 166 32.75 -14.54 -52.37
N GLU A 167 32.20 -15.58 -51.73
CA GLU A 167 31.93 -16.87 -52.38
C GLU A 167 30.91 -16.72 -53.52
N ASN A 168 29.85 -15.93 -53.32
CA ASN A 168 28.85 -15.64 -54.33
C ASN A 168 29.42 -14.81 -55.49
N GLU A 169 30.22 -13.78 -55.21
CA GLU A 169 30.91 -12.97 -56.21
C GLU A 169 31.90 -13.82 -57.02
N ARG A 170 32.64 -14.72 -56.36
CA ARG A 170 33.52 -15.70 -57.03
C ARG A 170 32.72 -16.63 -57.95
N TYR A 171 31.64 -17.23 -57.46
CA TYR A 171 30.78 -18.10 -58.26
C TYR A 171 30.18 -17.36 -59.46
N SER A 172 29.71 -16.12 -59.25
CA SER A 172 29.19 -15.27 -60.31
C SER A 172 30.26 -14.94 -61.35
N LEU A 173 31.50 -14.65 -60.94
CA LEU A 173 32.62 -14.46 -61.86
C LEU A 173 32.92 -15.73 -62.64
N GLU A 174 33.03 -16.89 -62.00
CA GLU A 174 33.26 -18.18 -62.67
C GLU A 174 32.17 -18.50 -63.71
N LEU A 175 30.91 -18.20 -63.41
CA LEU A 175 29.78 -18.40 -64.32
C LEU A 175 29.73 -17.38 -65.48
N THR A 176 30.20 -16.15 -65.25
CA THR A 176 30.18 -15.07 -66.26
C THR A 176 31.44 -15.06 -67.13
N ASN A 177 32.55 -15.64 -66.66
CA ASN A 177 33.84 -15.64 -67.37
C ASN A 177 33.86 -16.52 -68.63
N ASP A 178 32.81 -17.32 -68.89
CA ASP A 178 32.69 -18.15 -70.10
C ASP A 178 31.75 -17.56 -71.15
N SER A 179 31.27 -16.32 -70.95
CA SER A 179 30.40 -15.66 -71.93
C SER A 179 30.96 -14.30 -72.32
N MET A 180 31.24 -14.20 -73.62
CA MET A 180 31.47 -12.98 -74.39
C MET A 180 32.91 -12.45 -74.40
N GLU A 181 33.69 -12.97 -75.35
CA GLU A 181 34.41 -12.10 -76.28
C GLU A 181 33.42 -11.15 -77.00
N ILE A 182 32.82 -10.20 -76.29
CA ILE A 182 32.34 -8.99 -76.95
C ILE A 182 33.59 -8.20 -77.27
N LYS A 183 34.08 -8.35 -78.50
CA LYS A 183 34.88 -7.31 -79.15
C LYS A 183 34.14 -6.00 -78.93
N THR A 184 34.65 -5.17 -78.03
CA THR A 184 34.22 -3.79 -77.91
C THR A 184 34.38 -3.20 -79.31
N THR A 185 33.25 -2.85 -79.93
CA THR A 185 33.29 -2.10 -81.18
C THR A 185 34.01 -0.81 -80.86
N VAL A 186 35.25 -0.67 -81.36
CA VAL A 186 36.07 0.53 -81.21
C VAL A 186 35.36 1.65 -81.97
N THR A 187 34.45 2.34 -81.29
CA THR A 187 33.89 3.59 -81.79
C THR A 187 34.96 4.66 -81.55
N ARG A 188 35.49 5.20 -82.66
CA ARG A 188 36.45 6.30 -82.64
C ARG A 188 35.77 7.49 -81.94
N LYS A 189 36.27 7.88 -80.76
CA LYS A 189 35.76 9.06 -80.07
C LYS A 189 36.07 10.30 -80.90
N LEU A 190 35.03 11.01 -81.32
CA LEU A 190 35.17 12.41 -81.71
C LEU A 190 35.68 13.19 -80.50
N ARG A 191 36.82 13.86 -80.65
CA ARG A 191 37.36 14.75 -79.61
C ARG A 191 36.38 15.90 -79.43
N ARG A 192 35.93 16.14 -78.19
CA ARG A 192 35.07 17.28 -77.85
C ARG A 192 35.84 18.59 -78.05
N ARG A 193 35.11 19.67 -78.36
CA ARG A 193 35.69 21.01 -78.46
C ARG A 193 36.05 21.50 -77.04
N PRO A 194 37.18 22.20 -76.83
CA PRO A 194 37.64 22.62 -75.51
C PRO A 194 36.64 23.43 -74.66
N ASN A 195 35.65 24.07 -75.28
CA ASN A 195 34.67 24.94 -74.61
C ASN A 195 33.31 24.29 -74.34
N GLU A 196 33.15 22.98 -74.47
CA GLU A 196 31.88 22.34 -74.11
C GLU A 196 31.88 21.94 -72.62
N PRO A 197 31.01 22.53 -71.77
CA PRO A 197 30.95 22.14 -70.36
C PRO A 197 30.62 20.64 -70.23
N LEU A 198 31.20 20.02 -69.21
CA LEU A 198 30.92 18.62 -68.89
C LEU A 198 29.44 18.49 -68.48
N PRO A 199 28.70 17.47 -68.97
CA PRO A 199 27.40 17.17 -68.42
C PRO A 199 27.58 16.89 -66.93
N VAL A 200 26.89 17.70 -66.12
CA VAL A 200 26.92 17.60 -64.67
C VAL A 200 26.38 16.23 -64.30
N ILE A 201 27.24 15.39 -63.72
CA ILE A 201 26.83 14.16 -63.05
C ILE A 201 26.02 14.61 -61.84
N GLU A 202 24.71 14.67 -62.01
CA GLU A 202 23.78 14.87 -60.92
C GLU A 202 23.89 13.63 -60.03
N LYS A 203 24.71 13.74 -58.98
CA LYS A 203 24.76 12.76 -57.90
C LYS A 203 23.35 12.70 -57.33
N ARG A 204 22.56 11.74 -57.81
CA ARG A 204 21.40 11.20 -57.08
C ARG A 204 21.91 10.89 -55.69
N ARG A 205 21.71 11.82 -54.76
CA ARG A 205 21.77 11.54 -53.33
C ARG A 205 20.86 10.35 -53.14
N LYS A 206 21.45 9.22 -52.74
CA LYS A 206 20.71 8.15 -52.08
C LYS A 206 19.86 8.84 -51.00
N PRO A 207 18.55 8.59 -50.91
CA PRO A 207 17.85 8.98 -49.70
C PRO A 207 18.57 8.24 -48.58
N ALA A 208 19.19 9.00 -47.68
CA ALA A 208 19.63 8.47 -46.41
C ALA A 208 18.38 7.81 -45.81
N THR A 209 18.47 6.53 -45.49
CA THR A 209 17.59 5.88 -44.54
C THR A 209 17.78 6.58 -43.20
N GLY A 210 17.23 7.79 -43.11
CA GLY A 210 16.99 8.48 -41.87
C GLY A 210 16.02 7.60 -41.14
N GLN A 211 16.49 7.06 -40.01
CA GLN A 211 15.60 6.67 -38.95
C GLN A 211 14.73 7.90 -38.68
N LEU A 212 13.50 7.87 -39.20
CA LEU A 212 12.45 8.74 -38.75
C LEU A 212 12.27 8.34 -37.30
N LEU A 213 12.90 9.09 -36.40
CA LEU A 213 12.43 9.17 -35.02
C LEU A 213 11.00 9.69 -35.16
N ILE A 214 10.05 8.76 -35.16
CA ILE A 214 8.64 9.06 -35.13
C ILE A 214 8.41 9.62 -33.72
N TYR A 215 8.49 10.94 -33.61
CA TYR A 215 8.12 11.70 -32.41
C TYR A 215 6.60 11.86 -32.28
N GLN A 216 5.84 11.22 -33.18
CA GLN A 216 4.40 11.15 -33.09
C GLN A 216 4.04 9.95 -32.23
N LEU A 217 3.22 10.19 -31.21
CA LEU A 217 2.64 9.13 -30.43
C LEU A 217 1.72 8.31 -31.33
N ASP A 218 1.58 7.01 -31.04
CA ASP A 218 0.64 6.16 -31.76
C ASP A 218 -0.79 6.65 -31.50
N ASP A 219 -1.68 6.52 -32.49
CA ASP A 219 -3.09 6.94 -32.37
C ASP A 219 -3.79 6.38 -31.12
N LYS A 220 -3.36 5.21 -30.65
CA LYS A 220 -3.87 4.57 -29.42
C LYS A 220 -3.46 5.32 -28.14
N GLU A 221 -2.25 5.85 -28.09
CA GLU A 221 -1.74 6.64 -26.95
C GLU A 221 -2.43 8.01 -26.92
N ILE A 222 -2.56 8.65 -28.09
CA ILE A 222 -3.28 9.91 -28.26
C ILE A 222 -4.73 9.77 -27.78
N GLU A 223 -5.41 8.69 -28.16
CA GLU A 223 -6.80 8.40 -27.75
C GLU A 223 -6.93 8.14 -26.23
N SER A 224 -5.92 7.50 -25.63
CA SER A 224 -5.86 7.25 -24.18
C SER A 224 -5.71 8.56 -23.40
N ASP A 225 -4.81 9.43 -23.86
CA ASP A 225 -4.55 10.73 -23.25
C ASP A 225 -5.73 11.67 -23.41
N LEU A 226 -6.38 11.69 -24.59
CA LEU A 226 -7.64 12.41 -24.81
C LEU A 226 -8.74 11.95 -23.85
N LYS A 227 -8.85 10.63 -23.61
CA LYS A 227 -9.79 10.06 -22.62
C LYS A 227 -9.43 10.42 -21.19
N MET A 228 -8.16 10.65 -20.87
CA MET A 228 -7.73 11.15 -19.56
C MET A 228 -8.03 12.64 -19.39
N ILE A 229 -7.78 13.46 -20.42
CA ILE A 229 -8.06 14.89 -20.42
C ILE A 229 -9.57 15.14 -20.28
N GLN A 230 -10.41 14.42 -21.04
CA GLN A 230 -11.87 14.50 -20.92
C GLN A 230 -12.40 14.02 -19.56
N ARG A 231 -11.65 13.15 -18.87
CA ARG A 231 -11.99 12.69 -17.52
C ARG A 231 -11.64 13.69 -16.41
N GLY A 232 -11.07 14.86 -16.75
CA GLY A 232 -11.00 16.03 -15.88
C GLY A 232 -10.11 15.88 -14.63
N LYS A 233 -9.13 14.97 -14.65
CA LYS A 233 -8.14 14.83 -13.57
C LYS A 233 -6.81 15.44 -14.00
N PRO A 234 -6.43 16.65 -13.54
CA PRO A 234 -5.09 17.16 -13.77
C PRO A 234 -4.09 16.32 -12.97
N LEU A 235 -3.13 15.69 -13.66
CA LEU A 235 -1.94 15.11 -13.04
C LEU A 235 -0.88 16.20 -12.84
N PRO A 236 -0.06 16.11 -11.78
CA PRO A 236 1.04 17.04 -11.54
C PRO A 236 2.13 16.84 -12.59
N LEU A 237 2.47 17.94 -13.27
CA LEU A 237 3.52 18.00 -14.28
C LEU A 237 4.88 17.72 -13.60
N GLN A 238 5.50 16.58 -13.89
CA GLN A 238 6.93 16.37 -13.67
C GLN A 238 7.65 16.88 -14.91
N GLN A 239 8.19 18.10 -14.86
CA GLN A 239 9.15 18.58 -15.85
C GLN A 239 10.49 18.81 -15.17
N ASN A 240 11.45 17.96 -15.55
CA ASN A 240 12.87 18.29 -15.52
C ASN A 240 13.12 19.40 -16.55
N GLY A 241 13.68 20.53 -16.10
CA GLY A 241 14.14 21.61 -16.98
C GLY A 241 14.66 22.81 -16.20
N MET A 242 15.97 23.00 -16.22
CA MET A 242 16.68 24.21 -15.81
C MET A 242 16.06 25.48 -16.41
N GLY A 243 15.95 26.56 -15.62
CA GLY A 243 15.61 27.88 -16.16
C GLY A 243 15.15 28.92 -15.13
N SER A 244 16.14 29.62 -14.55
CA SER A 244 16.14 31.05 -14.23
C SER A 244 15.15 31.66 -13.21
N TYR A 245 15.78 32.13 -12.14
CA TYR A 245 15.44 33.23 -11.24
C TYR A 245 14.68 34.39 -11.93
N SER A 246 13.51 34.73 -11.39
CA SER A 246 13.11 36.14 -11.23
C SER A 246 12.12 36.29 -10.08
N ASN A 247 12.21 37.46 -9.46
CA ASN A 247 11.73 37.84 -8.16
C ASN A 247 10.41 38.60 -8.33
N SER A 248 9.35 38.23 -7.61
CA SER A 248 8.27 39.16 -7.30
C SER A 248 7.45 38.67 -6.11
N GLN A 249 7.47 39.54 -5.10
CA GLN A 249 6.80 39.46 -3.82
C GLN A 249 5.27 39.54 -3.91
N GLN A 250 4.63 38.92 -2.90
CA GLN A 250 3.44 39.37 -2.18
C GLN A 250 2.09 39.48 -2.93
N GLN A 251 1.18 38.52 -2.67
CA GLN A 251 -0.01 38.70 -1.82
C GLN A 251 -1.00 37.54 -2.05
N GLN A 252 -1.17 36.67 -1.06
CA GLN A 252 -2.46 36.42 -0.38
C GLN A 252 -2.34 35.20 0.55
N GLN A 253 -2.28 35.52 1.84
CA GLN A 253 -2.59 34.60 2.94
C GLN A 253 -4.09 34.27 2.94
N GLN A 254 -4.41 33.15 3.58
CA GLN A 254 -5.76 32.61 3.88
C GLN A 254 -6.38 31.71 2.80
N GLN A 255 -5.79 30.51 2.65
CA GLN A 255 -6.52 29.22 2.57
C GLN A 255 -5.51 28.07 2.50
N GLN A 256 -4.72 27.89 3.56
CA GLN A 256 -3.77 26.77 3.66
C GLN A 256 -3.82 26.18 5.06
N HIS A 257 -4.96 25.58 5.40
CA HIS A 257 -5.03 24.71 6.59
C HIS A 257 -5.99 23.52 6.48
N ASN A 258 -6.45 23.15 5.28
CA ASN A 258 -7.41 22.04 5.11
C ASN A 258 -7.02 20.94 4.09
N LEU A 259 -5.83 20.94 3.50
CA LEU A 259 -5.46 19.96 2.47
C LEU A 259 -4.59 18.78 2.94
N LEU A 260 -4.23 18.71 4.22
CA LEU A 260 -3.36 17.64 4.75
C LEU A 260 -4.10 16.58 5.58
N ALA A 261 -5.42 16.70 5.75
CA ALA A 261 -6.21 15.77 6.55
C ALA A 261 -6.91 14.65 5.76
N GLU A 262 -7.02 14.74 4.43
CA GLU A 262 -7.77 13.75 3.62
C GLU A 262 -6.90 12.79 2.78
N ALA A 263 -5.57 12.90 2.84
CA ALA A 263 -4.68 12.06 2.04
C ALA A 263 -4.35 10.68 2.64
N ASN A 264 -4.73 10.40 3.90
CA ASN A 264 -4.22 9.25 4.66
C ASN A 264 -5.27 8.22 5.13
N SER A 265 -6.41 8.08 4.45
CA SER A 265 -7.38 7.02 4.78
C SER A 265 -7.90 6.24 3.58
N TYR A 266 -7.10 6.11 2.52
CA TYR A 266 -7.41 5.13 1.49
C TYR A 266 -7.12 3.73 2.06
N VAL A 267 -8.17 2.93 2.24
CA VAL A 267 -8.05 1.53 2.61
C VAL A 267 -7.36 0.79 1.46
N GLU A 268 -6.34 0.01 1.76
CA GLU A 268 -5.63 -0.80 0.78
C GLU A 268 -6.60 -1.82 0.18
N THR A 269 -6.92 -1.62 -1.11
CA THR A 269 -7.84 -2.48 -1.84
C THR A 269 -7.30 -2.79 -3.23
N ARG A 270 -7.20 -4.07 -3.57
CA ARG A 270 -6.64 -4.54 -4.85
C ARG A 270 -7.38 -5.77 -5.34
N ILE A 271 -7.45 -5.96 -6.65
CA ILE A 271 -7.99 -7.18 -7.25
C ILE A 271 -6.90 -7.80 -8.10
N GLU A 272 -6.53 -9.04 -7.77
CA GLU A 272 -5.55 -9.84 -8.49
C GLU A 272 -6.08 -11.28 -8.59
N ASP A 273 -5.96 -11.92 -9.76
CA ASP A 273 -6.34 -13.32 -9.97
C ASP A 273 -7.73 -13.73 -9.45
N ASN A 274 -8.74 -12.88 -9.69
CA ASN A 274 -10.11 -13.05 -9.19
C ASN A 274 -10.24 -13.13 -7.65
N LYS A 275 -9.25 -12.59 -6.92
CA LYS A 275 -9.28 -12.42 -5.46
C LYS A 275 -9.27 -10.93 -5.13
N LEU A 276 -9.92 -10.58 -4.02
CA LEU A 276 -9.99 -9.22 -3.51
C LEU A 276 -9.08 -9.11 -2.29
N LEU A 277 -8.12 -8.20 -2.34
CA LEU A 277 -7.37 -7.73 -1.18
C LEU A 277 -8.15 -6.55 -0.57
N TYR A 278 -8.49 -6.64 0.70
CA TYR A 278 -9.12 -5.57 1.47
C TYR A 278 -8.60 -5.63 2.91
N GLU A 279 -8.14 -4.50 3.47
CA GLU A 279 -7.53 -4.45 4.81
C GLU A 279 -6.44 -5.53 5.00
N ARG A 280 -5.55 -5.68 4.00
CA ARG A 280 -4.44 -6.67 3.98
C ARG A 280 -4.88 -8.13 4.04
N ARG A 281 -6.15 -8.42 3.71
CA ARG A 281 -6.71 -9.78 3.70
C ARG A 281 -7.28 -10.13 2.34
N TRP A 282 -7.01 -11.35 1.90
CA TRP A 282 -7.58 -11.91 0.68
C TRP A 282 -8.98 -12.48 0.91
N PHE A 283 -9.87 -12.15 -0.02
CA PHE A 283 -11.24 -12.64 -0.11
C PHE A 283 -11.47 -13.29 -1.47
N CYS A 284 -12.16 -14.44 -1.45
CA CYS A 284 -12.42 -15.23 -2.64
C CYS A 284 -13.93 -15.35 -2.93
N ARG A 285 -14.28 -15.68 -4.17
CA ARG A 285 -15.63 -16.08 -4.54
C ARG A 285 -16.11 -17.25 -3.66
N GLY A 286 -17.37 -17.22 -3.24
CA GLY A 286 -18.00 -18.21 -2.38
C GLY A 286 -17.88 -17.91 -0.87
N GLN A 287 -17.07 -16.92 -0.48
CA GLN A 287 -16.85 -16.61 0.93
C GLN A 287 -18.01 -15.81 1.54
N GLN A 288 -18.41 -16.19 2.76
CA GLN A 288 -19.38 -15.44 3.56
C GLN A 288 -18.70 -14.26 4.28
N ILE A 289 -19.30 -13.09 4.14
CA ILE A 289 -18.82 -11.82 4.69
C ILE A 289 -19.97 -11.03 5.30
N TYR A 290 -19.65 -10.08 6.17
CA TYR A 290 -20.53 -8.98 6.53
C TYR A 290 -20.15 -7.74 5.72
N VAL A 291 -21.16 -7.08 5.16
CA VAL A 291 -21.02 -5.81 4.47
C VAL A 291 -21.64 -4.72 5.34
N GLU A 292 -20.90 -3.65 5.56
CA GLU A 292 -21.31 -2.49 6.35
C GLU A 292 -21.06 -1.22 5.51
N GLY A 293 -21.98 -0.26 5.57
CA GLY A 293 -21.84 1.00 4.83
C GLY A 293 -22.14 2.17 5.76
N LYS A 294 -21.60 3.34 5.43
CA LYS A 294 -21.79 4.57 6.24
C LYS A 294 -23.27 4.88 6.51
N ASP A 295 -24.14 4.56 5.55
CA ASP A 295 -25.59 4.81 5.59
C ASP A 295 -26.42 3.51 5.53
N MET A 296 -25.80 2.34 5.78
CA MET A 296 -26.46 1.04 5.60
C MET A 296 -26.15 0.10 6.76
N ASN A 297 -27.20 -0.53 7.30
CA ASN A 297 -27.06 -1.53 8.37
C ASN A 297 -26.18 -2.71 7.92
N LYS A 298 -25.36 -3.21 8.83
CA LYS A 298 -24.53 -4.40 8.62
C LYS A 298 -25.41 -5.61 8.23
N PHE A 299 -25.10 -6.26 7.11
CA PHE A 299 -25.82 -7.46 6.66
C PHE A 299 -24.87 -8.59 6.21
N PRO A 300 -25.26 -9.86 6.39
CA PRO A 300 -24.49 -10.99 5.88
C PRO A 300 -24.71 -11.16 4.37
N ALA A 301 -23.63 -11.45 3.64
CA ALA A 301 -23.66 -11.72 2.21
C ALA A 301 -22.55 -12.70 1.80
N THR A 302 -22.69 -13.32 0.65
CA THR A 302 -21.69 -14.23 0.06
C THR A 302 -21.13 -13.61 -1.22
N ILE A 303 -19.81 -13.60 -1.36
CA ILE A 303 -19.16 -13.09 -2.58
C ILE A 303 -19.49 -14.01 -3.76
N THR A 304 -20.17 -13.49 -4.78
CA THR A 304 -20.60 -14.28 -5.95
C THR A 304 -19.70 -14.09 -7.16
N ALA A 305 -19.12 -12.90 -7.35
CA ALA A 305 -18.17 -12.63 -8.42
C ALA A 305 -17.28 -11.45 -8.04
N ILE A 306 -16.02 -11.49 -8.48
CA ILE A 306 -15.03 -10.43 -8.33
C ILE A 306 -14.61 -10.06 -9.76
N GLY A 307 -14.91 -8.85 -10.21
CA GLY A 307 -14.48 -8.31 -11.50
C GLY A 307 -13.46 -7.18 -11.29
N ASN A 308 -12.96 -6.56 -12.36
CA ASN A 308 -11.80 -5.66 -12.29
C ASN A 308 -12.00 -4.42 -11.40
N GLU A 309 -13.21 -3.87 -11.36
CA GLU A 309 -13.53 -2.66 -10.56
C GLU A 309 -14.72 -2.85 -9.61
N VAL A 310 -15.37 -4.01 -9.66
CA VAL A 310 -16.65 -4.26 -8.99
C VAL A 310 -16.73 -5.68 -8.43
N ILE A 311 -17.30 -5.79 -7.23
CA ILE A 311 -17.56 -7.06 -6.57
C ILE A 311 -19.07 -7.24 -6.43
N TRP A 312 -19.54 -8.44 -6.72
CA TRP A 312 -20.94 -8.82 -6.56
C TRP A 312 -21.11 -9.71 -5.34
N VAL A 313 -21.98 -9.33 -4.42
CA VAL A 313 -22.31 -10.10 -3.22
C VAL A 313 -23.79 -10.46 -3.22
N LYS A 314 -24.15 -11.68 -2.83
CA LYS A 314 -25.53 -12.15 -2.70
C LYS A 314 -25.91 -12.11 -1.22
N ARG A 315 -26.98 -11.40 -0.90
CA ARG A 315 -27.53 -11.34 0.46
C ARG A 315 -28.27 -12.64 0.81
N SER A 316 -28.61 -12.81 2.09
CA SER A 316 -29.41 -13.95 2.57
C SER A 316 -30.81 -14.02 1.94
N ASN A 317 -31.39 -12.89 1.53
CA ASN A 317 -32.66 -12.82 0.80
C ASN A 317 -32.52 -13.03 -0.73
N GLU A 318 -31.40 -13.60 -1.16
CA GLU A 318 -31.03 -13.85 -2.55
C GLU A 318 -30.81 -12.63 -3.47
N SER A 319 -31.02 -11.41 -2.97
CA SER A 319 -30.73 -10.21 -3.75
C SER A 319 -29.23 -10.02 -4.00
N LYS A 320 -28.88 -9.59 -5.22
CA LYS A 320 -27.51 -9.25 -5.59
C LYS A 320 -27.23 -7.78 -5.26
N PHE A 321 -26.08 -7.53 -4.66
CA PHE A 321 -25.61 -6.21 -4.29
C PHE A 321 -24.24 -5.96 -4.93
N LYS A 322 -24.09 -4.80 -5.57
CA LYS A 322 -22.89 -4.40 -6.29
C LYS A 322 -22.06 -3.45 -5.43
N ILE A 323 -20.80 -3.80 -5.21
CA ILE A 323 -19.83 -2.98 -4.47
C ILE A 323 -18.77 -2.50 -5.47
N ASN A 324 -18.55 -1.19 -5.57
CA ASN A 324 -17.48 -0.63 -6.39
C ASN A 324 -16.17 -0.58 -5.57
N MET A 325 -15.03 -0.88 -6.17
CA MET A 325 -13.72 -0.83 -5.53
C MET A 325 -13.43 0.54 -4.91
N SER A 326 -13.83 1.63 -5.57
CA SER A 326 -13.67 2.97 -5.02
C SER A 326 -14.45 3.21 -3.72
N HIS A 327 -15.55 2.47 -3.48
CA HIS A 327 -16.31 2.58 -2.23
C HIS A 327 -15.62 1.85 -1.09
N LEU A 328 -14.92 0.74 -1.38
CA LEU A 328 -14.07 0.05 -0.41
C LEU A 328 -12.81 0.87 -0.10
N ALA A 329 -12.12 1.37 -1.13
CA ALA A 329 -10.92 2.20 -0.97
C ALA A 329 -11.18 3.48 -0.17
N LYS A 330 -12.33 4.13 -0.39
CA LYS A 330 -12.72 5.36 0.32
C LYS A 330 -13.38 5.11 1.68
N GLY A 331 -13.51 3.86 2.12
CA GLY A 331 -14.17 3.49 3.39
C GLY A 331 -15.68 3.81 3.44
N LYS A 332 -16.34 4.02 2.30
CA LYS A 332 -17.80 4.21 2.24
C LYS A 332 -18.55 2.91 2.53
N ILE A 333 -17.94 1.79 2.12
CA ILE A 333 -18.39 0.43 2.34
C ILE A 333 -17.20 -0.32 2.93
N SER A 334 -17.43 -1.15 3.94
CA SER A 334 -16.44 -2.04 4.54
C SER A 334 -16.93 -3.48 4.50
N ILE A 335 -15.99 -4.42 4.45
CA ILE A 335 -16.27 -5.85 4.44
C ILE A 335 -15.47 -6.56 5.54
N LYS A 336 -16.11 -7.48 6.26
CA LYS A 336 -15.47 -8.31 7.29
C LYS A 336 -15.83 -9.77 7.08
N ARG A 337 -14.94 -10.70 7.43
CA ARG A 337 -15.29 -12.13 7.41
C ARG A 337 -16.41 -12.40 8.42
N ARG A 338 -17.31 -13.32 8.05
CA ARG A 338 -18.38 -13.76 8.93
C ARG A 338 -17.84 -14.52 10.12
#